data_AF-A0A383D726-F1
#
_entry.id   AF-A0A383D726-F1
#
_cell.length_a   1.000
_cell.length_b   1.000
_cell.length_c   1.000
_cell.angle_alpha   90.00
_cell.angle_beta   90.00
_cell.angle_gamma   90.00
#
_symmetry.space_group_name_H-M   'P 1'
#
loop_
_entity.id
_entity.type
_entity.pdbx_description
1 polymer ?
#
loop_
_entity_poly.entity_id
_entity_poly.type
_entity_poly.pdbx_seq_one_letter_code
_entity_poly.pdbx_strand_id
1 'polypeptide(L)'
;HAGPVAGFFDVFKPTAPSTATELRKHGYHTAYFGKWHCGIVRNQIPASVAEDTSGLYKGGSRNRTPESHRAGFQDWFGFENLNQHFNSSIYERDNVDPTPLEGYETDALTERAMDYVRSYDGDESLFLVLSVTPPHFPLIVPEEWERFDPDGLEVRPNFHESPEMRKNLATYYAMIENLDANIGRLLECVRCTPGFEDTLTVYFSDHGDYMGSHGVFNTKEHPHEESVRIPAIFHWP
;
A
#
# COMPACT_ATOMS: atom_id res chain seq x y z
N HIS A 1 -9.08 25.34 12.99
CA HIS A 1 -7.88 24.96 13.76
C HIS A 1 -7.65 23.46 13.66
N ALA A 2 -6.69 23.03 12.84
CA ALA A 2 -6.24 21.64 12.80
C ALA A 2 -5.32 21.41 14.01
N GLY A 3 -5.88 20.97 15.14
CA GLY A 3 -5.06 20.51 16.28
C GLY A 3 -4.24 19.26 15.90
N PRO A 4 -3.28 18.82 16.72
CA PRO A 4 -2.47 17.64 16.43
C PRO A 4 -3.33 16.36 16.32
N VAL A 5 -2.77 15.35 15.65
CA VAL A 5 -3.19 13.94 15.80
C VAL A 5 -2.86 13.54 17.24
N ALA A 6 -3.87 13.24 18.03
CA ALA A 6 -3.74 12.92 19.46
C ALA A 6 -3.64 11.40 19.72
N GLY A 7 -4.07 10.57 18.77
CA GLY A 7 -3.97 9.11 18.87
C GLY A 7 -3.86 8.40 17.53
N PHE A 8 -3.43 7.14 17.58
CA PHE A 8 -3.21 6.26 16.42
C PHE A 8 -4.45 6.08 15.52
N PHE A 9 -5.65 6.19 16.08
CA PHE A 9 -6.92 6.02 15.37
C PHE A 9 -7.60 7.33 14.97
N ASP A 10 -6.93 8.47 15.16
CA ASP A 10 -7.49 9.74 14.73
C ASP A 10 -7.55 9.81 13.21
N VAL A 11 -8.71 10.22 12.72
CA VAL A 11 -8.94 10.41 11.29
C VAL A 11 -8.11 11.61 10.81
N PHE A 12 -7.41 11.44 9.69
CA PHE A 12 -6.75 12.53 8.98
C PHE A 12 -7.75 13.66 8.74
N LYS A 13 -7.45 14.83 9.29
CA LYS A 13 -8.41 15.94 9.32
C LYS A 13 -8.57 16.49 7.91
N PRO A 14 -9.81 16.69 7.40
CA PRO A 14 -10.06 17.30 6.09
C PRO A 14 -9.38 18.66 5.86
N THR A 15 -9.06 19.36 6.94
CA THR A 15 -8.46 20.70 6.92
C THR A 15 -6.94 20.69 7.10
N ALA A 16 -6.33 19.52 7.34
CA ALA A 16 -4.89 19.41 7.48
C ALA A 16 -4.23 19.45 6.08
N PRO A 17 -3.11 20.18 5.93
CA PRO A 17 -2.33 20.11 4.71
C PRO A 17 -1.69 18.72 4.56
N SER A 18 -1.54 18.31 3.31
CA SER A 18 -0.84 17.10 2.86
C SER A 18 0.04 17.44 1.66
N THR A 19 0.95 16.53 1.31
CA THR A 19 1.74 16.63 0.07
C THR A 19 0.85 16.85 -1.16
N ALA A 20 -0.25 16.10 -1.29
CA ALA A 20 -1.18 16.25 -2.42
C ALA A 20 -1.86 17.63 -2.43
N THR A 21 -2.31 18.14 -1.27
CA THR A 21 -2.90 19.49 -1.24
C THR A 21 -1.91 20.59 -1.58
N GLU A 22 -0.63 20.44 -1.22
CA GLU A 22 0.39 21.43 -1.56
C GLU A 22 0.74 21.35 -3.05
N LEU A 23 0.97 20.15 -3.60
CA LEU A 23 1.28 19.98 -5.03
C LEU A 23 0.14 20.47 -5.93
N ARG A 24 -1.12 20.28 -5.53
CA ARG A 24 -2.28 20.83 -6.26
C ARG A 24 -2.25 22.35 -6.39
N LYS A 25 -1.79 23.08 -5.37
CA LYS A 25 -1.65 24.55 -5.45
C LYS A 25 -0.63 24.96 -6.51
N HIS A 26 0.25 24.05 -6.89
CA HIS A 26 1.30 24.22 -7.90
C HIS A 26 0.98 23.56 -9.24
N GLY A 27 -0.28 23.20 -9.48
CA GLY A 27 -0.73 22.71 -10.79
C GLY A 27 -0.51 21.22 -11.03
N TYR A 28 -0.31 20.44 -9.97
CA TYR A 28 -0.31 18.98 -10.09
C TYR A 28 -1.72 18.40 -9.99
N HIS A 29 -2.02 17.45 -10.87
CA HIS A 29 -3.10 16.50 -10.66
C HIS A 29 -2.65 15.40 -9.69
N THR A 30 -3.56 14.87 -8.89
CA THR A 30 -3.19 13.97 -7.79
C THR A 30 -4.01 12.68 -7.79
N ALA A 31 -3.33 11.53 -7.72
CA ALA A 31 -3.95 10.22 -7.73
C ALA A 31 -3.38 9.31 -6.62
N TYR A 32 -4.26 8.48 -6.01
CA TYR A 32 -3.90 7.56 -4.94
C TYR A 32 -4.40 6.14 -5.21
N PHE A 33 -3.54 5.15 -5.01
CA PHE A 33 -3.82 3.74 -5.21
C PHE A 33 -3.48 2.94 -3.96
N GLY A 34 -4.43 2.14 -3.46
CA GLY A 34 -4.22 1.14 -2.41
C GLY A 34 -4.53 1.60 -0.98
N LYS A 35 -3.72 1.13 -0.02
CA LYS A 35 -3.95 1.21 1.42
C LYS A 35 -3.75 2.64 1.94
N TRP A 36 -4.81 3.25 2.45
CA TRP A 36 -4.80 4.59 3.05
C TRP A 36 -4.41 4.58 4.53
N HIS A 37 -5.17 3.85 5.35
CA HIS A 37 -4.98 3.65 6.77
C HIS A 37 -4.67 4.92 7.62
N CYS A 38 -5.10 6.10 7.19
CA CYS A 38 -4.95 7.35 7.94
C CYS A 38 -6.21 7.71 8.74
N GLY A 39 -6.90 6.68 9.23
CA GLY A 39 -8.03 6.74 10.14
C GLY A 39 -9.39 6.60 9.46
N ILE A 40 -10.24 5.76 10.07
CA ILE A 40 -11.50 5.31 9.49
C ILE A 40 -12.63 6.27 9.84
N VAL A 41 -13.22 6.89 8.82
CA VAL A 41 -14.50 7.60 9.00
C VAL A 41 -15.59 6.57 9.22
N ARG A 42 -16.28 6.67 10.36
CA ARG A 42 -17.34 5.72 10.74
C ARG A 42 -18.60 5.90 9.89
N ASN A 43 -19.43 4.84 9.87
CA ASN A 43 -20.71 4.80 9.15
C ASN A 43 -20.55 5.03 7.64
N GLN A 44 -19.45 4.54 7.06
CA GLN A 44 -19.18 4.62 5.62
C GLN A 44 -19.21 3.24 4.97
N ILE A 45 -19.82 2.23 5.61
CA ILE A 45 -19.98 0.90 5.02
C ILE A 45 -21.21 0.94 4.09
N PRO A 46 -21.05 0.65 2.78
CA PRO A 46 -22.17 0.56 1.85
C PRO A 46 -23.15 -0.55 2.23
N ALA A 47 -24.42 -0.40 1.85
CA ALA A 47 -25.44 -1.43 2.11
C ALA A 47 -25.08 -2.77 1.43
N SER A 48 -24.61 -2.73 0.18
CA SER A 48 -24.14 -3.89 -0.58
C SER A 48 -23.05 -4.70 0.15
N VAL A 49 -22.15 -4.00 0.84
CA VAL A 49 -21.04 -4.57 1.62
C VAL A 49 -21.50 -5.07 2.98
N ALA A 50 -22.45 -4.36 3.61
CA ALA A 50 -23.02 -4.76 4.90
C ALA A 50 -23.88 -6.03 4.78
N GLU A 51 -24.56 -6.19 3.66
CA GLU A 51 -25.47 -7.29 3.34
C GLU A 51 -24.77 -8.45 2.61
N ASP A 52 -23.47 -8.31 2.29
CA ASP A 52 -22.72 -9.35 1.59
C ASP A 52 -22.63 -10.64 2.42
N THR A 53 -23.11 -11.73 1.84
CA THR A 53 -23.04 -13.08 2.39
C THR A 53 -22.05 -13.97 1.64
N SER A 54 -21.54 -13.53 0.49
CA SER A 54 -20.55 -14.27 -0.31
C SER A 54 -19.20 -14.34 0.41
N GLY A 55 -18.89 -13.33 1.23
CA GLY A 55 -17.63 -13.21 1.93
C GLY A 55 -16.55 -12.47 1.13
N LEU A 56 -16.92 -11.91 -0.02
CA LEU A 56 -16.06 -11.13 -0.88
C LEU A 56 -15.50 -9.89 -0.18
N TYR A 57 -16.30 -9.27 0.71
CA TYR A 57 -15.89 -8.07 1.45
C TYR A 57 -15.60 -8.34 2.93
N LYS A 58 -15.14 -9.56 3.25
CA LYS A 58 -14.62 -9.88 4.59
C LYS A 58 -13.26 -9.22 4.79
N GLY A 59 -12.72 -9.20 6.02
CA GLY A 59 -11.41 -8.61 6.32
C GLY A 59 -11.50 -7.39 7.21
N GLY A 60 -10.51 -6.49 7.11
CA GLY A 60 -10.39 -5.32 7.96
C GLY A 60 -11.48 -4.25 7.75
N SER A 61 -11.08 -3.00 7.53
CA SER A 61 -12.01 -1.89 7.37
C SER A 61 -12.73 -1.95 6.02
N ARG A 62 -14.05 -2.12 6.10
CA ARG A 62 -15.00 -2.06 4.97
C ARG A 62 -15.50 -0.64 4.69
N ASN A 63 -15.06 0.35 5.45
CA ASN A 63 -15.54 1.72 5.32
C ASN A 63 -14.91 2.38 4.09
N ARG A 64 -15.73 3.11 3.34
CA ARG A 64 -15.25 4.05 2.32
C ARG A 64 -14.59 5.26 2.97
N THR A 65 -13.52 5.76 2.36
CA THR A 65 -12.93 7.08 2.68
C THR A 65 -13.69 8.17 1.92
N PRO A 66 -14.44 9.07 2.60
CA PRO A 66 -15.14 10.16 1.93
C PRO A 66 -14.17 11.12 1.26
N GLU A 67 -14.59 11.77 0.18
CA GLU A 67 -13.76 12.71 -0.59
C GLU A 67 -13.04 13.75 0.27
N SER A 68 -13.75 14.34 1.24
CA SER A 68 -13.20 15.35 2.16
C SER A 68 -12.05 14.82 3.03
N HIS A 69 -11.87 13.50 3.15
CA HIS A 69 -10.83 12.86 3.96
C HIS A 69 -9.73 12.21 3.11
N ARG A 70 -9.75 12.38 1.78
CA ARG A 70 -8.71 11.85 0.86
C ARG A 70 -7.47 12.74 0.77
N ALA A 71 -7.26 13.59 1.77
CA ALA A 71 -6.09 14.47 1.89
C ALA A 71 -5.71 15.20 0.59
N GLY A 72 -6.68 15.63 -0.20
CA GLY A 72 -6.44 16.36 -1.44
C GLY A 72 -6.18 15.50 -2.69
N PHE A 73 -6.15 14.18 -2.62
CA PHE A 73 -6.11 13.33 -3.83
C PHE A 73 -7.43 13.48 -4.62
N GLN A 74 -7.32 13.85 -5.90
CA GLN A 74 -8.45 14.04 -6.81
C GLN A 74 -8.97 12.70 -7.32
N ASP A 75 -8.05 11.84 -7.76
CA ASP A 75 -8.37 10.50 -8.23
C ASP A 75 -8.04 9.48 -7.16
N TRP A 76 -9.03 8.64 -6.81
CA TRP A 76 -8.96 7.76 -5.66
C TRP A 76 -9.23 6.32 -6.06
N PHE A 77 -8.31 5.43 -5.73
CA PHE A 77 -8.41 3.99 -5.98
C PHE A 77 -7.93 3.24 -4.74
N GLY A 78 -8.58 3.47 -3.59
CA GLY A 78 -8.04 3.09 -2.30
C GLY A 78 -9.03 2.44 -1.35
N PHE A 79 -8.48 1.81 -0.32
CA PHE A 79 -9.20 1.24 0.81
C PHE A 79 -8.49 1.65 2.11
N GLU A 80 -9.16 1.51 3.25
CA GLU A 80 -8.57 1.84 4.55
C GLU A 80 -7.48 0.82 4.96
N ASN A 81 -7.88 -0.34 5.48
CA ASN A 81 -6.97 -1.39 5.92
C ASN A 81 -7.69 -2.73 5.84
N LEU A 82 -7.45 -3.54 4.80
CA LEU A 82 -8.13 -4.83 4.60
C LEU A 82 -7.34 -6.02 5.15
N ASN A 83 -6.00 -6.00 5.03
CA ASN A 83 -5.10 -7.13 5.29
C ASN A 83 -5.52 -8.42 4.54
N GLN A 84 -5.94 -8.25 3.29
CA GLN A 84 -6.32 -9.35 2.39
C GLN A 84 -5.54 -9.19 1.09
N HIS A 85 -4.50 -10.00 0.91
CA HIS A 85 -3.66 -9.88 -0.29
C HIS A 85 -4.27 -10.57 -1.51
N PHE A 86 -5.24 -11.44 -1.30
CA PHE A 86 -6.10 -12.03 -2.32
C PHE A 86 -7.55 -11.72 -2.01
N ASN A 87 -8.39 -11.60 -3.03
CA ASN A 87 -9.79 -11.18 -2.90
C ASN A 87 -9.94 -9.81 -2.22
N SER A 88 -8.99 -8.90 -2.47
CA SER A 88 -9.03 -7.53 -1.96
C SER A 88 -10.07 -6.70 -2.73
N SER A 89 -10.30 -5.46 -2.31
CA SER A 89 -11.17 -4.53 -3.02
C SER A 89 -10.78 -3.08 -2.77
N ILE A 90 -11.14 -2.18 -3.68
CA ILE A 90 -10.87 -0.74 -3.59
C ILE A 90 -12.16 0.05 -3.79
N TYR A 91 -12.23 1.25 -3.20
CA TYR A 91 -13.20 2.25 -3.62
C TYR A 91 -12.60 3.10 -4.73
N GLU A 92 -13.32 3.21 -5.84
CA GLU A 92 -12.90 3.97 -7.01
C GLU A 92 -13.64 5.30 -7.10
N ARG A 93 -12.90 6.40 -7.17
CA ARG A 93 -13.41 7.76 -7.30
C ARG A 93 -14.57 7.96 -6.33
N ASP A 94 -15.78 8.21 -6.82
CA ASP A 94 -16.97 8.45 -6.01
C ASP A 94 -17.95 7.29 -5.97
N ASN A 95 -17.53 6.11 -6.45
CA ASN A 95 -18.34 4.91 -6.37
C ASN A 95 -18.65 4.60 -4.90
N VAL A 96 -19.94 4.31 -4.68
CA VAL A 96 -20.43 3.93 -3.35
C VAL A 96 -19.98 2.52 -3.01
N ASP A 97 -20.08 1.61 -3.96
CA ASP A 97 -19.70 0.21 -3.78
C ASP A 97 -18.23 0.00 -4.17
N PRO A 98 -17.51 -0.89 -3.45
CA PRO A 98 -16.13 -1.21 -3.79
C PRO A 98 -16.04 -2.11 -5.02
N THR A 99 -14.94 -1.98 -5.76
CA THR A 99 -14.57 -2.87 -6.86
C THR A 99 -13.59 -3.93 -6.37
N PRO A 100 -13.86 -5.23 -6.59
CA PRO A 100 -12.89 -6.29 -6.30
C PRO A 100 -11.59 -6.13 -7.09
N LEU A 101 -10.48 -6.48 -6.46
CA LEU A 101 -9.19 -6.63 -7.12
C LEU A 101 -8.99 -8.10 -7.52
N GLU A 102 -8.73 -8.33 -8.80
CA GLU A 102 -8.42 -9.66 -9.32
C GLU A 102 -6.95 -10.00 -9.07
N GLY A 103 -6.70 -11.18 -8.50
CA GLY A 103 -5.34 -11.66 -8.22
C GLY A 103 -4.74 -11.13 -6.93
N TYR A 104 -3.42 -11.02 -6.91
CA TYR A 104 -2.66 -10.52 -5.76
C TYR A 104 -2.70 -8.99 -5.71
N GLU A 105 -2.92 -8.42 -4.53
CA GLU A 105 -3.13 -6.98 -4.34
C GLU A 105 -2.02 -6.12 -4.95
N THR A 106 -0.75 -6.50 -4.73
CA THR A 106 0.40 -5.78 -5.29
C THR A 106 0.34 -5.75 -6.82
N ASP A 107 0.05 -6.88 -7.45
CA ASP A 107 0.00 -7.00 -8.91
C ASP A 107 -1.16 -6.18 -9.48
N ALA A 108 -2.34 -6.30 -8.87
CA ALA A 108 -3.56 -5.65 -9.31
C ALA A 108 -3.48 -4.12 -9.18
N LEU A 109 -2.98 -3.61 -8.05
CA LEU A 109 -2.80 -2.18 -7.85
C LEU A 109 -1.70 -1.61 -8.76
N THR A 110 -0.63 -2.36 -8.99
CA THR A 110 0.46 -1.95 -9.89
C THR A 110 -0.02 -1.86 -11.33
N GLU A 111 -0.73 -2.87 -11.85
CA GLU A 111 -1.30 -2.80 -13.21
C GLU A 111 -2.24 -1.61 -13.34
N ARG A 112 -3.09 -1.39 -12.35
CA ARG A 112 -4.02 -0.26 -12.36
C ARG A 112 -3.34 1.11 -12.36
N ALA A 113 -2.26 1.26 -11.60
CA ALA A 113 -1.45 2.48 -11.62
C ALA A 113 -0.74 2.66 -12.98
N MET A 114 -0.23 1.59 -13.58
CA MET A 114 0.36 1.63 -14.91
C MET A 114 -0.66 2.02 -15.99
N ASP A 115 -1.86 1.44 -15.96
CA ASP A 115 -2.94 1.81 -16.87
C ASP A 115 -3.34 3.27 -16.71
N TYR A 116 -3.40 3.75 -15.47
CA TYR A 116 -3.65 5.16 -15.19
C TYR A 116 -2.58 6.05 -15.85
N VAL A 117 -1.29 5.76 -15.65
CA VAL A 117 -0.17 6.48 -16.28
C VAL A 117 -0.27 6.47 -17.80
N ARG A 118 -0.52 5.32 -18.42
CA ARG A 118 -0.65 5.18 -19.88
C ARG A 118 -1.84 5.96 -20.46
N SER A 119 -2.93 6.05 -19.69
CA SER A 119 -4.17 6.72 -20.09
C SER A 119 -4.23 8.20 -19.71
N TYR A 120 -3.25 8.69 -18.94
CA TYR A 120 -3.27 10.06 -18.43
C TYR A 120 -3.09 11.05 -19.58
N ASP A 121 -4.12 11.85 -19.82
CA ASP A 121 -4.22 12.81 -20.92
C ASP A 121 -4.34 14.27 -20.45
N GLY A 122 -4.12 14.50 -19.15
CA GLY A 122 -4.13 15.83 -18.57
C GLY A 122 -2.89 16.65 -18.94
N ASP A 123 -3.05 17.96 -19.08
CA ASP A 123 -1.94 18.91 -19.28
C ASP A 123 -1.15 19.17 -17.98
N GLU A 124 -1.68 18.74 -16.83
CA GLU A 124 -1.11 18.94 -15.50
C GLU A 124 0.00 17.91 -15.20
N SER A 125 0.99 18.27 -14.39
CA SER A 125 1.95 17.27 -13.88
C SER A 125 1.25 16.31 -12.93
N LEU A 126 1.61 15.03 -12.96
CA LEU A 126 0.97 14.02 -12.11
C LEU A 126 1.77 13.78 -10.82
N PHE A 127 1.06 13.80 -9.68
CA PHE A 127 1.54 13.21 -8.42
C PHE A 127 0.71 11.96 -8.10
N LEU A 128 1.33 10.79 -8.26
CA LEU A 128 0.71 9.49 -8.03
C LEU A 128 1.35 8.79 -6.84
N VAL A 129 0.53 8.23 -5.96
CA VAL A 129 0.97 7.35 -4.87
C VAL A 129 0.41 5.95 -5.09
N LEU A 130 1.30 4.95 -5.09
CA LEU A 130 0.95 3.53 -5.05
C LEU A 130 1.35 2.96 -3.68
N SER A 131 0.36 2.64 -2.85
CA SER A 131 0.50 2.18 -1.48
C SER A 131 -0.05 0.76 -1.36
N VAL A 132 0.80 -0.25 -1.51
CA VAL A 132 0.41 -1.68 -1.43
C VAL A 132 0.54 -2.21 0.00
N THR A 133 -0.24 -3.23 0.37
CA THR A 133 -0.17 -3.84 1.71
C THR A 133 0.98 -4.85 1.87
N PRO A 134 1.23 -5.79 0.93
CA PRO A 134 2.40 -6.66 1.01
C PRO A 134 3.72 -5.86 1.10
N PRO A 135 4.68 -6.29 1.93
CA PRO A 135 4.81 -7.61 2.54
C PRO A 135 4.21 -7.77 3.95
N HIS A 136 3.30 -6.88 4.38
CA HIS A 136 2.64 -6.98 5.68
C HIS A 136 1.88 -8.32 5.84
N PHE A 137 1.68 -8.79 7.07
CA PHE A 137 0.86 -9.97 7.37
C PHE A 137 -0.56 -9.88 6.75
N PRO A 138 -1.18 -10.99 6.27
CA PRO A 138 -0.75 -12.38 6.32
C PRO A 138 0.46 -12.70 5.42
N LEU A 139 1.29 -13.66 5.85
CA LEU A 139 2.41 -14.17 5.04
C LEU A 139 1.89 -15.16 3.99
N ILE A 140 1.43 -14.60 2.87
CA ILE A 140 0.93 -15.33 1.71
C ILE A 140 1.34 -14.58 0.44
N VAL A 141 1.68 -15.34 -0.60
CA VAL A 141 2.18 -14.84 -1.87
C VAL A 141 1.73 -15.81 -2.98
N PRO A 142 1.65 -15.41 -4.27
CA PRO A 142 1.34 -16.36 -5.33
C PRO A 142 2.41 -17.48 -5.40
N GLU A 143 1.97 -18.69 -5.73
CA GLU A 143 2.78 -19.92 -5.65
C GLU A 143 4.08 -19.80 -6.45
N GLU A 144 4.08 -19.09 -7.57
CA GLU A 144 5.26 -18.89 -8.41
C GLU A 144 6.41 -18.12 -7.71
N TRP A 145 6.11 -17.39 -6.64
CA TRP A 145 7.11 -16.65 -5.85
C TRP A 145 7.61 -17.46 -4.64
N GLU A 146 6.97 -18.57 -4.25
CA GLU A 146 7.37 -19.41 -3.11
C GLU A 146 8.62 -20.25 -3.42
N ARG A 147 9.75 -19.59 -3.73
CA ARG A 147 10.97 -20.23 -4.23
C ARG A 147 12.18 -20.18 -3.29
N PHE A 148 12.07 -19.46 -2.17
CA PHE A 148 13.15 -19.35 -1.19
C PHE A 148 13.23 -20.61 -0.33
N ASP A 149 14.41 -21.23 -0.27
CA ASP A 149 14.69 -22.34 0.65
C ASP A 149 14.82 -21.79 2.09
N PRO A 150 13.91 -22.14 3.03
CA PRO A 150 13.96 -21.65 4.40
C PRO A 150 15.29 -21.94 5.10
N ASP A 151 15.87 -23.12 4.87
CA ASP A 151 17.10 -23.57 5.55
C ASP A 151 18.35 -22.87 5.00
N GLY A 152 18.26 -22.36 3.75
CA GLY A 152 19.34 -21.66 3.06
C GLY A 152 19.43 -20.16 3.35
N LEU A 153 18.48 -19.57 4.07
CA LEU A 153 18.44 -18.13 4.31
C LEU A 153 19.58 -17.66 5.24
N GLU A 154 20.19 -16.52 4.90
CA GLU A 154 21.00 -15.79 5.86
C GLU A 154 20.06 -15.08 6.85
N VAL A 155 20.32 -15.24 8.15
CA VAL A 155 19.49 -14.64 9.20
C VAL A 155 20.33 -13.70 10.07
N ARG A 156 19.66 -12.72 10.67
CA ARG A 156 20.31 -11.78 11.58
C ARG A 156 20.79 -12.49 12.85
N PRO A 157 21.86 -12.01 13.51
CA PRO A 157 22.36 -12.62 14.76
C PRO A 157 21.33 -12.69 15.91
N ASN A 158 20.33 -11.82 15.90
CA ASN A 158 19.23 -11.75 16.87
C ASN A 158 17.96 -12.51 16.43
N PHE A 159 18.01 -13.26 15.33
CA PHE A 159 16.89 -14.04 14.82
C PHE A 159 16.55 -15.23 15.71
N HIS A 160 15.26 -15.46 15.94
CA HIS A 160 14.79 -16.65 16.63
C HIS A 160 14.75 -17.86 15.68
N GLU A 161 15.73 -18.73 15.85
CA GLU A 161 15.91 -19.93 15.03
C GLU A 161 14.84 -20.98 15.33
N SER A 162 13.92 -21.18 14.39
CA SER A 162 12.96 -22.29 14.39
C SER A 162 12.50 -22.63 12.97
N PRO A 163 12.07 -23.88 12.68
CA PRO A 163 11.56 -24.25 11.36
C PRO A 163 10.39 -23.37 10.89
N GLU A 164 9.52 -22.98 11.82
CA GLU A 164 8.38 -22.09 11.53
C GLU A 164 8.85 -20.68 11.19
N MET A 165 9.79 -20.11 11.94
CA MET A 165 10.27 -18.76 11.69
C MET A 165 11.06 -18.66 10.38
N ARG A 166 11.85 -19.70 10.08
CA ARG A 166 12.55 -19.86 8.79
C ARG A 166 11.56 -19.84 7.63
N LYS A 167 10.49 -20.62 7.72
CA LYS A 167 9.42 -20.65 6.71
C LYS A 167 8.74 -19.29 6.56
N ASN A 168 8.40 -18.64 7.67
CA ASN A 168 7.80 -17.31 7.65
C ASN A 168 8.71 -16.27 6.99
N LEU A 169 10.02 -16.29 7.30
CA LEU A 169 10.99 -15.41 6.66
C LEU A 169 11.12 -15.67 5.15
N ALA A 170 11.11 -16.94 4.73
CA ALA A 170 11.12 -17.31 3.31
C ALA A 170 9.90 -16.76 2.56
N THR A 171 8.70 -16.88 3.13
CA THR A 171 7.49 -16.31 2.53
C THR A 171 7.54 -14.77 2.51
N TYR A 172 8.05 -14.13 3.57
CA TYR A 172 8.22 -12.67 3.59
C TYR A 172 9.18 -12.19 2.49
N TYR A 173 10.29 -12.90 2.25
CA TYR A 173 11.20 -12.61 1.14
C TYR A 173 10.56 -12.85 -0.23
N ALA A 174 9.73 -13.88 -0.38
CA ALA A 174 8.94 -14.09 -1.59
C ALA A 174 7.97 -12.93 -1.87
N MET A 175 7.30 -12.40 -0.84
CA MET A 175 6.43 -11.23 -0.98
C MET A 175 7.22 -9.97 -1.37
N ILE A 176 8.41 -9.78 -0.81
CA ILE A 176 9.32 -8.69 -1.21
C ILE A 176 9.76 -8.85 -2.66
N GLU A 177 10.03 -10.08 -3.11
CA GLU A 177 10.45 -10.33 -4.48
C GLU A 177 9.33 -10.06 -5.50
N ASN A 178 8.09 -10.41 -5.18
CA ASN A 178 6.92 -9.99 -5.97
C ASN A 178 6.81 -8.45 -6.02
N LEU A 179 6.99 -7.77 -4.88
CA LEU A 179 6.95 -6.32 -4.82
C LEU A 179 8.05 -5.68 -5.68
N ASP A 180 9.28 -6.19 -5.60
CA ASP A 180 10.41 -5.73 -6.42
C ASP A 180 10.13 -5.85 -7.91
N ALA A 181 9.58 -6.98 -8.35
CA ALA A 181 9.18 -7.18 -9.75
C ALA A 181 8.11 -6.18 -10.21
N ASN A 182 7.15 -5.84 -9.34
CA ASN A 182 6.14 -4.83 -9.63
C ASN A 182 6.70 -3.40 -9.67
N ILE A 183 7.65 -3.07 -8.80
CA ILE A 183 8.39 -1.81 -8.88
C ILE A 183 9.09 -1.73 -10.25
N GLY A 184 9.75 -2.81 -10.69
CA GLY A 184 10.37 -2.89 -12.01
C GLY A 184 9.38 -2.64 -13.16
N ARG A 185 8.19 -3.27 -13.11
CA ARG A 185 7.11 -3.06 -14.09
C ARG A 185 6.65 -1.60 -14.14
N LEU A 186 6.41 -0.98 -12.98
CA LEU A 186 5.96 0.40 -12.89
C LEU A 186 7.02 1.39 -13.42
N LEU A 187 8.28 1.21 -13.02
CA LEU A 187 9.38 2.05 -13.49
C LEU A 187 9.56 1.96 -15.01
N GLU A 188 9.45 0.75 -15.57
CA GLU A 188 9.49 0.55 -17.02
C GLU A 188 8.29 1.20 -17.73
N CYS A 189 7.10 1.13 -17.13
CA CYS A 189 5.91 1.80 -17.66
C CYS A 189 6.09 3.33 -17.72
N VAL A 190 6.53 3.95 -16.61
CA VAL A 190 6.81 5.38 -16.52
C VAL A 190 7.85 5.78 -17.58
N ARG A 191 8.96 5.03 -17.67
CA ARG A 191 10.05 5.29 -18.63
C ARG A 191 9.59 5.22 -20.09
N CYS A 192 8.65 4.34 -20.41
CA CYS A 192 8.15 4.12 -21.77
C CYS A 192 6.91 4.94 -22.12
N THR A 193 6.34 5.69 -21.18
CA THR A 193 5.13 6.50 -21.42
C THR A 193 5.54 7.93 -21.80
N PRO A 194 5.17 8.42 -23.00
CA PRO A 194 5.47 9.79 -23.41
C PRO A 194 4.89 10.82 -22.43
N GLY A 195 5.69 11.84 -22.07
CA GLY A 195 5.30 12.88 -21.11
C GLY A 195 5.66 12.56 -19.66
N PHE A 196 6.19 11.36 -19.38
CA PHE A 196 6.63 10.92 -18.05
C PHE A 196 8.14 10.73 -17.94
N GLU A 197 8.92 11.19 -18.93
CA GLU A 197 10.38 11.06 -18.94
C GLU A 197 11.05 11.85 -17.81
N ASP A 198 10.46 12.98 -17.41
CA ASP A 198 10.93 13.84 -16.30
C ASP A 198 10.18 13.53 -15.00
N THR A 199 10.30 12.29 -14.52
CA THR A 199 9.58 11.81 -13.32
C THR A 199 10.55 11.51 -12.17
N LEU A 200 10.36 12.20 -11.04
CA LEU A 200 10.94 11.80 -9.76
C LEU A 200 10.18 10.57 -9.22
N THR A 201 10.89 9.48 -8.99
CA THR A 201 10.37 8.28 -8.32
C THR A 201 10.93 8.17 -6.90
N VAL A 202 10.07 7.80 -5.96
CA VAL A 202 10.41 7.65 -4.54
C VAL A 202 9.86 6.31 -4.05
N TYR A 203 10.73 5.49 -3.48
CA TYR A 203 10.36 4.23 -2.82
C TYR A 203 10.72 4.28 -1.34
N PHE A 204 9.73 4.01 -0.48
CA PHE A 204 9.90 3.93 0.96
C PHE A 204 8.83 3.04 1.58
N SER A 205 8.95 2.76 2.88
CA SER A 205 7.96 2.01 3.67
C SER A 205 7.54 2.81 4.90
N ASP A 206 6.39 2.49 5.48
CA ASP A 206 5.86 3.13 6.70
C ASP A 206 6.58 2.64 7.97
N HIS A 207 7.01 1.38 8.01
CA HIS A 207 7.81 0.81 9.08
C HIS A 207 8.56 -0.46 8.62
N GLY A 208 9.47 -0.99 9.44
CA GLY A 208 10.08 -2.31 9.23
C GLY A 208 9.32 -3.44 9.93
N ASP A 209 9.81 -4.68 9.85
CA ASP A 209 9.24 -5.84 10.57
C ASP A 209 10.35 -6.66 11.25
N TYR A 210 10.05 -7.16 12.46
CA TYR A 210 10.98 -7.98 13.23
C TYR A 210 11.28 -9.32 12.57
N MET A 211 10.28 -9.94 11.95
CA MET A 211 10.38 -11.25 11.30
C MET A 211 11.21 -12.27 12.11
N GLY A 212 10.93 -12.39 13.41
CA GLY A 212 11.60 -13.34 14.32
C GLY A 212 12.78 -12.77 15.09
N SER A 213 13.29 -11.60 14.72
CA SER A 213 14.33 -10.91 15.49
C SER A 213 13.84 -10.64 16.91
N HIS A 214 14.72 -10.81 17.90
CA HIS A 214 14.39 -10.70 19.33
C HIS A 214 13.30 -11.67 19.82
N GLY A 215 12.99 -12.74 19.06
CA GLY A 215 11.88 -13.64 19.37
C GLY A 215 10.50 -13.01 19.13
N VAL A 216 10.45 -11.92 18.36
CA VAL A 216 9.24 -11.14 18.10
C VAL A 216 8.80 -11.36 16.66
N PHE A 217 7.50 -11.55 16.46
CA PHE A 217 6.89 -11.78 15.14
C PHE A 217 5.61 -10.95 15.00
N ASN A 218 5.33 -10.47 13.79
CA ASN A 218 4.14 -9.68 13.45
C ASN A 218 3.91 -8.50 14.41
N THR A 219 4.99 -7.78 14.71
CA THR A 219 5.01 -6.65 15.64
C THR A 219 5.84 -5.52 15.03
N LYS A 220 5.52 -4.29 15.40
CA LYS A 220 6.25 -3.06 15.06
C LYS A 220 6.11 -2.09 16.25
N GLU A 221 6.25 -0.78 16.06
CA GLU A 221 6.03 0.26 17.10
C GLU A 221 7.06 0.26 18.24
N HIS A 222 8.25 -0.27 17.99
CA HIS A 222 9.34 -0.35 18.97
C HIS A 222 10.63 0.22 18.38
N PRO A 223 11.57 0.75 19.20
CA PRO A 223 12.73 1.49 18.71
C PRO A 223 13.89 0.61 18.18
N HIS A 224 13.68 -0.69 17.94
CA HIS A 224 14.72 -1.56 17.39
C HIS A 224 14.85 -1.36 15.87
N GLU A 225 16.06 -1.57 15.35
CA GLU A 225 16.43 -1.36 13.94
C GLU A 225 15.47 -2.05 12.96
N GLU A 226 15.06 -3.28 13.25
CA GLU A 226 14.11 -4.05 12.46
C GLU A 226 12.76 -3.34 12.27
N SER A 227 12.33 -2.56 13.26
CA SER A 227 11.02 -1.89 13.25
C SER A 227 11.10 -0.47 12.70
N VAL A 228 12.19 0.26 12.97
CA VAL A 228 12.30 1.69 12.63
C VAL A 228 12.98 1.93 11.29
N ARG A 229 13.86 1.03 10.85
CA ARG A 229 14.61 1.21 9.61
C ARG A 229 13.74 0.84 8.42
N ILE A 230 13.63 1.78 7.49
CA ILE A 230 12.87 1.64 6.25
C ILE A 230 13.77 1.85 5.03
N PRO A 231 13.43 1.29 3.85
CA PRO A 231 13.99 1.76 2.59
C PRO A 231 13.59 3.24 2.38
N ALA A 232 14.48 3.99 1.73
CA ALA A 232 14.23 5.35 1.28
C ALA A 232 15.12 5.62 0.06
N ILE A 233 14.55 5.44 -1.14
CA ILE A 233 15.25 5.55 -2.42
C ILE A 233 14.58 6.65 -3.23
N PHE A 234 15.40 7.56 -3.78
CA PHE A 234 14.96 8.65 -4.64
C PHE A 234 15.72 8.53 -5.97
N HIS A 235 14.99 8.59 -7.07
CA HIS A 235 15.57 8.53 -8.40
C HIS A 235 14.89 9.56 -9.31
N TRP A 236 15.69 10.42 -9.93
CA TRP A 236 15.26 11.39 -10.93
C TRP A 236 16.20 11.25 -12.14
N PRO A 237 15.70 10.84 -13.32
CA PRO A 237 16.49 10.63 -14.53
C PRO A 237 17.32 11.84 -15.00
#